data_AF-A0A729QHX3-F1
#
_entry.id   AF-A0A729QHX3-F1
#
_cell.length_a   1.000
_cell.length_b   1.000
_cell.length_c   1.000
_cell.angle_alpha   90.00
_cell.angle_beta   90.00
_cell.angle_gamma   90.00
#
_symmetry.space_group_name_H-M   'P 1'
#
loop_
_entity.id
_entity.type
_entity.pdbx_description
1 polymer ?
#
loop_
_entity_poly.entity_id
_entity_poly.type
_entity_poly.pdbx_seq_one_letter_code
_entity_poly.pdbx_strand_id
1 'polypeptide(L)'
;MFTLPSSGAIAVYIGMCMEQILTKRRYFDIGLQIEELLYSGVFKAGERLPAERELSERFQTSRTTIREAIIMLELKGVVEVKQGAGTYFIDSLEKINQKALLPYSDIGPFELLQARQVIESNITGFAATQIRFNELKQLKRIIEQQEKQIGGDSDKFEELDRQFHNIIAESTQNRVLMKQSAELWRAVRTENPRWKQLNYKYLHKKELRMKWVEDHRSIFLALQKRDAEQARQASWTHLENSKNELVKIFQQDDSLEDFDDFFFAT
;
A
#
# COMPACT_ATOMS: atom_id res chain seq x y z
N MET A 1 5.04 -23.81 -45.69
CA MET A 1 6.48 -24.14 -45.63
C MET A 1 7.21 -22.83 -45.33
N PHE A 2 7.41 -22.50 -44.05
CA PHE A 2 8.13 -21.28 -43.66
C PHE A 2 9.62 -21.55 -43.87
N THR A 3 10.20 -20.95 -44.90
CA THR A 3 11.64 -20.99 -45.16
C THR A 3 12.36 -20.30 -44.00
N LEU A 4 13.19 -21.05 -43.27
CA LEU A 4 14.04 -20.50 -42.22
C LEU A 4 14.96 -19.41 -42.84
N PRO A 5 15.14 -18.26 -42.18
CA PRO A 5 16.04 -17.23 -42.67
C PRO A 5 17.46 -17.80 -42.78
N SER A 6 18.21 -17.37 -43.80
CA SER A 6 19.62 -17.73 -43.97
C SER A 6 20.42 -17.39 -42.70
N SER A 7 21.52 -18.10 -42.45
CA SER A 7 22.36 -17.94 -41.25
C SER A 7 22.76 -16.47 -40.96
N GLY A 8 22.92 -15.64 -42.01
CA GLY A 8 23.16 -14.21 -41.88
C GLY A 8 21.95 -13.40 -41.37
N ALA A 9 20.72 -13.77 -41.75
CA ALA A 9 19.50 -13.10 -41.31
C ALA A 9 19.17 -13.42 -39.83
N ILE A 10 19.52 -14.61 -39.33
CA ILE A 10 19.38 -14.96 -37.91
C ILE A 10 20.35 -14.15 -37.04
N ALA A 11 21.60 -13.98 -37.47
CA ALA A 11 22.59 -13.17 -36.75
C ALA A 11 22.20 -11.68 -36.68
N VAL A 12 21.66 -11.13 -37.76
CA VAL A 12 21.13 -9.75 -37.79
C VAL A 12 19.92 -9.61 -36.85
N TYR A 13 18.98 -10.57 -36.87
CA TYR A 13 17.80 -10.52 -36.01
C TYR A 13 18.13 -10.66 -34.51
N ILE A 14 19.06 -11.55 -34.16
CA ILE A 14 19.56 -11.68 -32.77
C ILE A 14 20.31 -10.41 -32.35
N GLY A 15 21.13 -9.84 -33.24
CA GLY A 15 21.80 -8.55 -33.00
C GLY A 15 20.80 -7.43 -32.73
N MET A 16 19.77 -7.29 -33.55
CA MET A 16 18.70 -6.28 -33.38
C MET A 16 17.89 -6.50 -32.09
N CYS A 17 17.53 -7.74 -31.75
CA CYS A 17 16.82 -8.04 -30.50
C CYS A 17 17.69 -7.77 -29.26
N MET A 18 18.97 -8.12 -29.30
CA MET A 18 19.92 -7.84 -28.21
C MET A 18 20.17 -6.34 -28.08
N GLU A 19 20.34 -5.63 -29.19
CA GLU A 19 20.47 -4.17 -29.21
C GLU A 19 19.21 -3.51 -28.64
N GLN A 20 18.01 -3.97 -29.01
CA GLN A 20 16.73 -3.50 -28.45
C GLN A 20 16.58 -3.78 -26.94
N ILE A 21 17.02 -4.94 -26.46
CA ILE A 21 17.00 -5.28 -25.02
C ILE A 21 18.02 -4.43 -24.27
N LEU A 22 19.21 -4.20 -24.83
CA LEU A 22 20.25 -3.37 -24.26
C LEU A 22 19.85 -1.89 -24.22
N THR A 23 19.22 -1.35 -25.26
CA THR A 23 18.64 0.01 -25.24
C THR A 23 17.52 0.10 -24.21
N LYS A 24 16.69 -0.95 -24.06
CA LYS A 24 15.63 -0.99 -23.03
C LYS A 24 16.18 -0.93 -21.60
N ARG A 25 17.34 -1.53 -21.34
CA ARG A 25 18.03 -1.38 -20.05
C ARG A 25 18.73 -0.03 -19.92
N ARG A 26 19.37 0.44 -20.99
CA ARG A 26 20.17 1.67 -20.95
C ARG A 26 19.34 2.92 -20.69
N TYR A 27 18.14 3.07 -21.26
CA TYR A 27 17.30 4.23 -20.90
C TYR A 27 16.85 4.17 -19.44
N PHE A 28 16.63 2.96 -18.90
CA PHE A 28 16.19 2.77 -17.52
C PHE A 28 17.29 3.16 -16.55
N ASP A 29 18.51 2.68 -16.77
CA ASP A 29 19.69 3.02 -15.96
C ASP A 29 19.97 4.53 -16.00
N ILE A 30 19.87 5.15 -17.19
CA ILE A 30 20.04 6.59 -17.36
C ILE A 30 18.92 7.36 -16.66
N GLY A 31 17.67 6.88 -16.71
CA GLY A 31 16.55 7.48 -16.00
C GLY A 31 16.77 7.50 -14.49
N LEU A 32 17.28 6.40 -13.90
CA LEU A 32 17.62 6.34 -12.47
C LEU A 32 18.74 7.33 -12.10
N GLN A 33 19.76 7.49 -12.93
CA GLN A 33 20.84 8.47 -12.68
C GLN A 33 20.34 9.92 -12.76
N ILE A 34 19.46 10.23 -13.72
CA ILE A 34 18.82 11.54 -13.82
C ILE A 34 17.97 11.79 -12.58
N GLU A 35 17.17 10.81 -12.15
CA GLU A 35 16.36 10.90 -10.93
C GLU A 35 17.20 11.16 -9.68
N GLU A 36 18.32 10.45 -9.50
CA GLU A 36 19.25 10.66 -8.39
C GLU A 36 19.81 12.10 -8.38
N LEU A 37 20.17 12.63 -9.54
CA LEU A 37 20.65 14.01 -9.68
C LEU A 37 19.57 15.07 -9.42
N LEU A 38 18.31 14.78 -9.73
CA LEU A 38 17.20 15.66 -9.39
C LEU A 38 17.00 15.71 -7.87
N TYR A 39 17.13 14.57 -7.18
CA TYR A 39 17.01 14.49 -5.72
C TYR A 39 18.28 14.87 -4.95
N SER A 40 19.43 15.07 -5.60
CA SER A 40 20.68 15.45 -4.94
C SER A 40 20.69 16.91 -4.46
N GLY A 41 19.60 17.66 -4.62
CA GLY A 41 19.46 19.06 -4.22
C GLY A 41 20.08 20.07 -5.20
N VAL A 42 20.56 19.61 -6.35
CA VAL A 42 21.13 20.47 -7.42
C VAL A 42 20.02 21.19 -8.20
N PHE A 43 18.86 20.57 -8.32
CA PHE A 43 17.68 21.13 -8.99
C PHE A 43 16.60 21.46 -7.96
N LYS A 44 15.91 22.59 -8.12
CA LYS A 44 14.71 22.91 -7.35
C LYS A 44 13.46 22.36 -8.02
N ALA A 45 12.44 22.01 -7.23
CA ALA A 45 11.12 21.71 -7.75
C ALA A 45 10.61 22.86 -8.65
N GLY A 46 10.05 22.51 -9.81
CA GLY A 46 9.61 23.49 -10.82
C GLY A 46 10.74 24.05 -11.70
N GLU A 47 11.99 23.67 -11.45
CA GLU A 47 13.12 24.07 -12.29
C GLU A 47 13.12 23.31 -13.61
N ARG A 48 13.51 24.00 -14.69
CA ARG A 48 13.59 23.41 -16.02
C ARG A 48 14.88 22.59 -16.14
N LEU A 49 14.75 21.32 -16.55
CA LEU A 49 15.90 20.49 -16.87
C LEU A 49 16.63 21.01 -18.11
N PRO A 50 17.94 20.71 -18.23
CA PRO A 50 18.67 20.89 -19.48
C PRO A 50 17.98 20.22 -20.66
N ALA A 51 18.17 20.76 -21.86
CA ALA A 51 17.56 20.19 -23.06
C ALA A 51 18.05 18.76 -23.34
N GLU A 52 17.24 17.93 -24.03
CA GLU A 52 17.60 16.54 -24.38
C GLU A 52 18.99 16.43 -25.01
N ARG A 53 19.38 17.42 -25.83
CA ARG A 53 20.71 17.49 -26.44
C ARG A 53 21.82 17.59 -25.39
N GLU A 54 21.67 18.47 -24.43
CA GLU A 54 22.68 18.70 -23.39
C GLU A 54 22.76 17.51 -22.44
N LEU A 55 21.61 16.93 -22.07
CA LEU A 55 21.58 15.68 -21.31
C LEU A 55 22.25 14.53 -22.07
N SER A 56 22.07 14.44 -23.39
CA SER A 56 22.71 13.39 -24.20
C SER A 56 24.25 13.51 -24.19
N GLU A 57 24.77 14.74 -24.18
CA GLU A 57 26.20 15.02 -24.09
C GLU A 57 26.74 14.71 -22.68
N ARG A 58 26.03 15.13 -21.61
CA ARG A 58 26.43 14.91 -20.21
C ARG A 58 26.45 13.42 -19.82
N PHE A 59 25.43 12.67 -20.22
CA PHE A 59 25.30 11.24 -19.91
C PHE A 59 25.92 10.33 -20.98
N GLN A 60 26.60 10.91 -21.99
CA GLN A 60 27.30 10.20 -23.06
C GLN A 60 26.43 9.10 -23.71
N THR A 61 25.19 9.47 -24.06
CA THR A 61 24.20 8.55 -24.60
C THR A 61 23.42 9.19 -25.75
N SER A 62 22.58 8.40 -26.44
CA SER A 62 21.81 8.91 -27.57
C SER A 62 20.66 9.80 -27.10
N ARG A 63 20.24 10.76 -27.93
CA ARG A 63 19.04 11.58 -27.67
C ARG A 63 17.77 10.72 -27.53
N THR A 64 17.69 9.63 -28.28
CA THR A 64 16.57 8.68 -28.18
C THR A 64 16.52 8.04 -26.80
N THR A 65 17.67 7.62 -26.26
CA THR A 65 17.78 7.06 -24.91
C THR A 65 17.43 8.08 -23.83
N ILE A 66 17.85 9.34 -23.97
CA ILE A 66 17.43 10.43 -23.08
C ILE A 66 15.92 10.65 -23.13
N ARG A 67 15.33 10.65 -24.33
CA ARG A 67 13.88 10.82 -24.49
C ARG A 67 13.11 9.69 -23.83
N GLU A 68 13.55 8.44 -24.01
CA GLU A 68 12.94 7.28 -23.34
C GLU A 68 13.09 7.36 -21.81
N ALA A 69 14.23 7.82 -21.31
CA ALA A 69 14.45 8.06 -19.88
C ALA A 69 13.51 9.16 -19.34
N ILE A 70 13.34 10.27 -20.07
CA ILE A 70 12.41 11.35 -19.69
C ILE A 70 10.97 10.87 -19.71
N ILE A 71 10.54 10.08 -20.71
CA ILE A 71 9.19 9.48 -20.75
C ILE A 71 8.98 8.56 -19.54
N MET A 72 9.98 7.75 -19.18
CA MET A 72 9.92 6.91 -17.99
C MET A 72 9.76 7.75 -16.72
N LEU A 73 10.52 8.85 -16.58
CA LEU A 73 10.43 9.76 -15.43
C LEU A 73 9.11 10.53 -15.39
N GLU A 74 8.55 10.89 -16.54
CA GLU A 74 7.24 11.52 -16.66
C GLU A 74 6.12 10.56 -16.23
N LEU A 75 6.18 9.31 -16.66
CA LEU A 75 5.27 8.25 -16.22
C LEU A 75 5.39 7.96 -14.71
N LYS A 76 6.60 8.08 -14.14
CA LYS A 76 6.85 8.02 -12.69
C LYS A 76 6.39 9.27 -11.94
N GLY A 77 6.07 10.36 -12.63
CA GLY A 77 5.66 11.62 -12.02
C GLY A 77 6.81 12.46 -11.44
N VAL A 78 8.05 12.20 -11.86
CA VAL A 78 9.27 12.93 -11.44
C VAL A 78 9.51 14.17 -12.31
N VAL A 79 9.00 14.18 -13.55
CA VAL A 79 9.15 15.35 -14.43
C VAL A 79 7.87 15.61 -15.22
N GLU A 80 7.67 16.85 -15.70
CA GLU A 80 6.57 17.26 -16.57
C GLU A 80 7.14 17.68 -17.92
N VAL A 81 6.69 17.06 -19.02
CA VAL A 81 7.05 17.53 -20.35
C VAL A 81 5.99 18.50 -20.85
N LYS A 82 6.35 19.78 -20.96
CA LYS A 82 5.49 20.81 -21.57
C LYS A 82 5.88 21.00 -23.02
N GLN A 83 4.96 20.70 -23.93
CA GLN A 83 5.20 20.79 -25.38
C GLN A 83 5.68 22.21 -25.74
N GLY A 84 6.86 22.29 -26.36
CA GLY A 84 7.51 23.56 -26.74
C GLY A 84 8.18 24.35 -25.60
N ALA A 85 7.87 24.05 -24.33
CA ALA A 85 8.41 24.75 -23.17
C ALA A 85 9.53 23.97 -22.43
N GLY A 86 9.63 22.65 -22.62
CA GLY A 86 10.71 21.82 -22.09
C GLY A 86 10.26 20.89 -20.96
N THR A 87 11.23 20.23 -20.33
CA THR A 87 11.02 19.28 -19.23
C THR A 87 11.28 19.97 -17.90
N TYR A 88 10.36 19.83 -16.95
CA TYR A 88 10.44 20.47 -15.64
C TYR A 88 10.54 19.42 -14.55
N PHE A 89 11.41 19.64 -13.57
CA PHE A 89 11.48 18.78 -12.40
C PHE A 89 10.19 18.96 -11.59
N ILE A 90 9.45 17.88 -11.45
CA ILE A 90 8.35 17.81 -10.51
C ILE A 90 8.93 17.09 -9.31
N ASP A 91 9.04 17.78 -8.18
CA ASP A 91 9.34 17.07 -6.95
C ASP A 91 8.20 16.07 -6.70
N SER A 92 8.45 14.79 -6.99
CA SER A 92 7.42 13.78 -6.89
C SER A 92 7.05 13.53 -5.42
N LEU A 93 7.82 14.02 -4.44
CA LEU A 93 7.29 14.12 -3.08
C LEU A 93 6.08 15.03 -3.08
N GLU A 94 6.11 16.19 -3.73
CA GLU A 94 4.93 17.04 -3.85
C GLU A 94 3.86 16.45 -4.77
N LYS A 95 4.12 15.79 -5.92
CA LYS A 95 3.02 15.18 -6.73
C LYS A 95 2.51 13.82 -6.25
N ILE A 96 3.29 13.02 -5.55
CA ILE A 96 2.82 11.80 -4.84
C ILE A 96 2.08 12.23 -3.56
N ASN A 97 2.54 13.28 -2.87
CA ASN A 97 1.77 13.90 -1.78
C ASN A 97 0.55 14.72 -2.28
N GLN A 98 0.55 15.28 -3.50
CA GLN A 98 -0.60 15.95 -4.11
C GLN A 98 -1.57 14.96 -4.79
N LYS A 99 -1.16 13.71 -5.07
CA LYS A 99 -2.05 12.63 -5.52
C LYS A 99 -2.60 11.76 -4.40
N ALA A 100 -2.04 11.83 -3.19
CA ALA A 100 -2.88 11.66 -2.01
C ALA A 100 -3.77 12.90 -1.97
N LEU A 101 -4.96 12.85 -2.60
CA LEU A 101 -5.97 13.90 -2.47
C LEU A 101 -6.29 14.21 -0.98
N LEU A 102 -5.90 13.30 -0.07
CA LEU A 102 -5.95 13.40 1.38
C LEU A 102 -4.68 12.74 1.97
N PRO A 103 -3.74 13.49 2.58
CA PRO A 103 -2.66 12.95 3.39
C PRO A 103 -3.19 12.02 4.49
N TYR A 104 -2.45 10.96 4.85
CA TYR A 104 -2.85 10.07 5.96
C TYR A 104 -2.93 10.77 7.32
N SER A 105 -2.26 11.91 7.48
CA SER A 105 -2.40 12.79 8.65
C SER A 105 -3.78 13.41 8.80
N ASP A 106 -4.50 13.55 7.68
CA ASP A 106 -5.74 14.29 7.62
C ASP A 106 -6.94 13.34 7.75
N ILE A 107 -6.73 12.04 7.52
CA ILE A 107 -7.75 10.99 7.70
C ILE A 107 -7.95 10.70 9.19
N GLY A 108 -9.19 10.81 9.64
CA GLY A 108 -9.59 10.48 10.99
C GLY A 108 -9.61 8.96 11.30
N PRO A 109 -9.34 8.53 12.55
CA PRO A 109 -9.47 7.12 12.96
C PRO A 109 -10.84 6.49 12.74
N PHE A 110 -11.93 7.26 12.87
CA PHE A 110 -13.30 6.79 12.67
C PHE A 110 -13.61 6.61 11.19
N GLU A 111 -13.25 7.58 10.34
CA GLU A 111 -13.33 7.43 8.88
C GLU A 111 -12.63 6.15 8.41
N LEU A 112 -11.42 5.93 8.93
CA LEU A 112 -10.61 4.79 8.57
C LEU A 112 -11.21 3.47 9.05
N LEU A 113 -11.73 3.41 10.28
CA LEU A 113 -12.45 2.24 10.78
C LEU A 113 -13.72 1.94 9.97
N GLN A 114 -14.47 2.96 9.55
CA GLN A 114 -15.64 2.79 8.68
C GLN A 114 -15.23 2.25 7.30
N ALA A 115 -14.18 2.80 6.69
CA ALA A 115 -13.66 2.30 5.41
C ALA A 115 -13.22 0.83 5.51
N ARG A 116 -12.50 0.47 6.59
CA ARG A 116 -12.16 -0.92 6.89
C ARG A 116 -13.38 -1.78 7.08
N GLN A 117 -14.39 -1.30 7.80
CA GLN A 117 -15.61 -2.06 8.08
C GLN A 117 -16.31 -2.46 6.79
N VAL A 118 -16.43 -1.54 5.83
CA VAL A 118 -17.01 -1.82 4.51
C VAL A 118 -16.11 -2.78 3.72
N ILE A 119 -14.82 -2.51 3.62
CA ILE A 119 -13.92 -3.25 2.72
C ILE A 119 -13.54 -4.62 3.28
N GLU A 120 -13.08 -4.69 4.53
CA GLU A 120 -12.57 -5.92 5.14
C GLU A 120 -13.68 -6.95 5.43
N SER A 121 -14.91 -6.52 5.73
CA SER A 121 -16.03 -7.45 5.88
C SER A 121 -16.38 -8.15 4.56
N ASN A 122 -16.35 -7.41 3.45
CA ASN A 122 -16.54 -7.95 2.11
C ASN A 122 -15.41 -8.92 1.73
N ILE A 123 -14.15 -8.56 2.03
CA ILE A 123 -12.99 -9.41 1.83
C ILE A 123 -13.13 -10.72 2.63
N THR A 124 -13.54 -10.63 3.90
CA THR A 124 -13.69 -11.79 4.79
C THR A 124 -14.81 -12.72 4.31
N GLY A 125 -15.95 -12.16 3.91
CA GLY A 125 -17.03 -12.94 3.32
C GLY A 125 -16.62 -13.65 2.03
N PHE A 126 -15.88 -12.96 1.15
CA PHE A 126 -15.36 -13.57 -0.07
C PHE A 126 -14.32 -14.67 0.23
N ALA A 127 -13.40 -14.41 1.15
CA ALA A 127 -12.38 -15.36 1.59
C ALA A 127 -13.00 -16.67 2.11
N ALA A 128 -14.13 -16.62 2.82
CA ALA A 128 -14.83 -17.80 3.34
C ALA A 128 -15.15 -18.84 2.24
N THR A 129 -15.43 -18.39 1.02
CA THR A 129 -15.80 -19.27 -0.11
C THR A 129 -14.62 -20.10 -0.64
N GLN A 130 -13.38 -19.69 -0.38
CA GLN A 130 -12.19 -20.23 -1.04
C GLN A 130 -11.01 -20.50 -0.10
N ILE A 131 -11.09 -20.10 1.17
CA ILE A 131 -10.03 -20.32 2.16
C ILE A 131 -9.62 -21.79 2.24
N ARG A 132 -8.32 -22.07 2.33
CA ARG A 132 -7.77 -23.42 2.34
C ARG A 132 -7.52 -23.90 3.77
N PHE A 133 -7.41 -25.22 3.93
CA PHE A 133 -7.20 -25.83 5.24
C PHE A 133 -5.90 -25.39 5.93
N ASN A 134 -4.83 -25.17 5.17
CA ASN A 134 -3.56 -24.65 5.68
C ASN A 134 -3.68 -23.22 6.18
N GLU A 135 -4.43 -22.36 5.49
CA GLU A 135 -4.72 -20.97 5.91
C GLU A 135 -5.55 -20.95 7.20
N LEU A 136 -6.59 -21.79 7.32
CA LEU A 136 -7.34 -21.95 8.57
C LEU A 136 -6.44 -22.40 9.74
N LYS A 137 -5.50 -23.32 9.49
CA LYS A 137 -4.53 -23.76 10.50
C LYS A 137 -3.58 -22.63 10.92
N GLN A 138 -3.20 -21.75 10.00
CA GLN A 138 -2.39 -20.57 10.31
C GLN A 138 -3.19 -19.55 11.13
N LEU A 139 -4.42 -19.23 10.74
CA LEU A 139 -5.31 -18.33 11.50
C LEU A 139 -5.50 -18.81 12.94
N LYS A 140 -5.77 -20.11 13.14
CA LYS A 140 -5.90 -20.69 14.48
C LYS A 140 -4.63 -20.48 15.32
N ARG A 141 -3.45 -20.71 14.74
CA ARG A 141 -2.16 -20.51 15.44
C ARG A 141 -1.93 -19.04 15.78
N ILE A 142 -2.31 -18.12 14.91
CA ILE A 142 -2.20 -16.68 15.17
C ILE A 142 -3.08 -16.30 16.35
N ILE A 143 -4.34 -16.75 16.40
CA ILE A 143 -5.23 -16.52 17.54
C ILE A 143 -4.61 -17.07 18.84
N GLU A 144 -4.12 -18.31 18.84
CA GLU A 144 -3.43 -18.90 20.00
C GLU A 144 -2.19 -18.10 20.45
N GLN A 145 -1.50 -17.44 19.51
CA GLN A 145 -0.36 -16.57 19.82
C GLN A 145 -0.82 -15.20 20.33
N GLN A 146 -1.90 -14.62 19.78
CA GLN A 146 -2.49 -13.37 20.28
C GLN A 146 -2.97 -13.54 21.72
N GLU A 147 -3.61 -14.66 22.05
CA GLU A 147 -4.03 -15.01 23.41
C GLU A 147 -2.87 -14.94 24.41
N LYS A 148 -1.70 -15.47 24.02
CA LYS A 148 -0.48 -15.43 24.84
C LYS A 148 0.10 -14.02 24.98
N GLN A 149 -0.21 -13.12 24.05
CA GLN A 149 0.26 -11.72 24.07
C GLN A 149 -0.75 -10.73 24.64
N ILE A 150 -1.93 -11.16 25.12
CA ILE A 150 -2.96 -10.27 25.69
C ILE A 150 -2.41 -9.34 26.81
N GLY A 151 -1.50 -9.84 27.65
CA GLY A 151 -0.80 -9.05 28.67
C GLY A 151 0.70 -8.89 28.38
N GLY A 152 1.11 -9.22 27.16
CA GLY A 152 2.51 -9.23 26.74
C GLY A 152 2.86 -8.05 25.84
N ASP A 153 3.85 -8.30 24.97
CA ASP A 153 4.42 -7.34 24.04
C ASP A 153 3.37 -6.80 23.06
N SER A 154 3.21 -5.48 23.04
CA SER A 154 2.23 -4.80 22.17
C SER A 154 2.61 -4.91 20.71
N ASP A 155 3.88 -4.69 20.36
CA ASP A 155 4.36 -4.74 18.97
C ASP A 155 4.15 -6.13 18.40
N LYS A 156 4.39 -7.15 19.22
CA LYS A 156 4.13 -8.54 18.84
C LYS A 156 2.63 -8.85 18.68
N PHE A 157 1.77 -8.31 19.54
CA PHE A 157 0.32 -8.47 19.38
C PHE A 157 -0.16 -7.83 18.07
N GLU A 158 0.34 -6.64 17.75
CA GLU A 158 0.02 -5.91 16.52
C GLU A 158 0.52 -6.61 15.26
N GLU A 159 1.72 -7.19 15.30
CA GLU A 159 2.22 -7.98 14.18
C GLU A 159 1.32 -9.20 13.90
N LEU A 160 0.85 -9.87 14.95
CA LEU A 160 -0.08 -10.99 14.83
C LEU A 160 -1.44 -10.57 14.31
N ASP A 161 -1.94 -9.41 14.77
CA ASP A 161 -3.15 -8.76 14.27
C ASP A 161 -3.07 -8.52 12.77
N ARG A 162 -1.99 -7.90 12.30
CA ARG A 162 -1.74 -7.68 10.87
C ARG A 162 -1.69 -8.98 10.07
N GLN A 163 -1.00 -10.00 10.59
CA GLN A 163 -0.91 -11.30 9.93
C GLN A 163 -2.27 -12.00 9.80
N PHE A 164 -3.13 -11.88 10.81
CA PHE A 164 -4.48 -12.43 10.78
C PHE A 164 -5.28 -11.89 9.59
N HIS A 165 -5.33 -10.56 9.45
CA HIS A 165 -6.07 -9.92 8.36
C HIS A 165 -5.44 -10.16 6.98
N ASN A 166 -4.10 -10.18 6.90
CA ASN A 166 -3.40 -10.47 5.64
C ASN A 166 -3.72 -11.87 5.11
N ILE A 167 -3.75 -12.90 5.96
CA ILE A 167 -4.10 -14.26 5.53
C ILE A 167 -5.53 -14.32 4.99
N ILE A 168 -6.47 -13.61 5.61
CA ILE A 168 -7.86 -13.53 5.11
C ILE A 168 -7.88 -12.85 3.73
N ALA A 169 -7.18 -11.74 3.56
CA ALA A 169 -7.10 -11.04 2.29
C ALA A 169 -6.42 -11.90 1.19
N GLU A 170 -5.33 -12.59 1.50
CA GLU A 170 -4.64 -13.52 0.61
C GLU A 170 -5.52 -14.72 0.22
N SER A 171 -6.36 -15.18 1.15
CA SER A 171 -7.30 -16.26 0.89
C SER A 171 -8.29 -15.93 -0.22
N THR A 172 -8.54 -14.64 -0.52
CA THR A 172 -9.35 -14.20 -1.67
C THR A 172 -8.69 -14.45 -3.03
N GLN A 173 -7.38 -14.73 -3.07
CA GLN A 173 -6.60 -14.92 -4.31
C GLN A 173 -6.80 -13.77 -5.33
N ASN A 174 -7.22 -12.60 -4.85
CA ASN A 174 -7.51 -11.43 -5.65
C ASN A 174 -6.51 -10.34 -5.28
N ARG A 175 -5.55 -10.10 -6.17
CA ARG A 175 -4.46 -9.15 -5.94
C ARG A 175 -4.94 -7.71 -5.71
N VAL A 176 -6.10 -7.34 -6.24
CA VAL A 176 -6.69 -6.01 -6.00
C VAL A 176 -7.20 -5.93 -4.56
N LEU A 177 -7.95 -6.93 -4.08
CA LEU A 177 -8.45 -6.96 -2.70
C LEU A 177 -7.31 -7.04 -1.69
N MET A 178 -6.28 -7.84 -1.98
CA MET A 178 -5.05 -7.89 -1.17
C MET A 178 -4.39 -6.53 -1.08
N LYS A 179 -4.25 -5.82 -2.22
CA LYS A 179 -3.68 -4.47 -2.24
C LYS A 179 -4.52 -3.51 -1.41
N GLN A 180 -5.84 -3.50 -1.58
CA GLN A 180 -6.71 -2.60 -0.83
C GLN A 180 -6.65 -2.86 0.68
N SER A 181 -6.64 -4.12 1.11
CA SER A 181 -6.45 -4.46 2.53
C SER A 181 -5.10 -3.99 3.06
N ALA A 182 -4.02 -4.18 2.31
CA ALA A 182 -2.69 -3.72 2.69
C ALA A 182 -2.57 -2.18 2.77
N GLU A 183 -3.22 -1.45 1.85
CA GLU A 183 -3.28 0.02 1.90
C GLU A 183 -4.01 0.51 3.17
N LEU A 184 -5.16 -0.09 3.50
CA LEU A 184 -5.88 0.24 4.73
C LEU A 184 -5.02 -0.01 5.98
N TRP A 185 -4.31 -1.14 6.05
CA TRP A 185 -3.41 -1.43 7.17
C TRP A 185 -2.26 -0.42 7.28
N ARG A 186 -1.66 -0.04 6.16
CA ARG A 186 -0.60 0.99 6.11
C ARG A 186 -1.12 2.33 6.62
N ALA A 187 -2.29 2.74 6.13
CA ALA A 187 -2.98 3.95 6.56
C ALA A 187 -3.18 3.93 8.08
N VAL A 188 -3.77 2.86 8.61
CA VAL A 188 -4.09 2.75 10.05
C VAL A 188 -2.85 2.78 10.91
N ARG A 189 -1.89 1.89 10.67
CA ARG A 189 -0.89 1.57 11.70
C ARG A 189 0.47 2.19 11.43
N THR A 190 0.81 2.43 10.16
CA THR A 190 2.18 2.81 9.78
C THR A 190 2.32 4.30 9.50
N GLU A 191 1.31 4.92 8.90
CA GLU A 191 1.46 6.28 8.35
C GLU A 191 0.53 7.32 8.97
N ASN A 192 -0.55 6.92 9.67
CA ASN A 192 -1.42 7.87 10.38
C ASN A 192 -0.88 8.18 11.80
N PRO A 193 -0.43 9.43 12.07
CA PRO A 193 0.11 9.82 13.38
C PRO A 193 -0.95 9.85 14.48
N ARG A 194 -2.20 10.23 14.15
CA ARG A 194 -3.34 10.22 15.07
C ARG A 194 -3.61 8.79 15.57
N TRP A 195 -3.62 7.82 14.66
CA TRP A 195 -3.78 6.42 15.05
C TRP A 195 -2.64 5.90 15.93
N LYS A 196 -1.37 6.23 15.59
CA LYS A 196 -0.22 5.83 16.42
C LYS A 196 -0.34 6.33 17.86
N GLN A 197 -0.79 7.57 18.03
CA GLN A 197 -1.01 8.16 19.36
C GLN A 197 -2.10 7.42 20.13
N LEU A 198 -3.25 7.11 19.51
CA LEU A 198 -4.31 6.30 20.12
C LEU A 198 -3.80 4.91 20.49
N ASN A 199 -3.03 4.29 19.60
CA ASN A 199 -2.50 2.96 19.81
C ASN A 199 -1.57 2.91 21.02
N TYR A 200 -0.62 3.84 21.08
CA TYR A 200 0.31 4.00 22.19
C TYR A 200 -0.40 4.28 23.51
N LYS A 201 -1.44 5.13 23.54
CA LYS A 201 -2.09 5.56 24.79
C LYS A 201 -3.17 4.59 25.29
N TYR A 202 -3.86 3.88 24.40
CA TYR A 202 -5.10 3.16 24.76
C TYR A 202 -5.20 1.73 24.27
N LEU A 203 -4.72 1.42 23.06
CA LEU A 203 -5.03 0.14 22.40
C LEU A 203 -4.20 -1.05 22.90
N HIS A 204 -3.21 -0.80 23.76
CA HIS A 204 -2.43 -1.84 24.45
C HIS A 204 -3.12 -2.40 25.71
N LYS A 205 -4.29 -1.84 26.11
CA LYS A 205 -5.06 -2.29 27.28
C LYS A 205 -5.48 -3.76 27.15
N LYS A 206 -5.31 -4.53 28.22
CA LYS A 206 -5.55 -5.98 28.26
C LYS A 206 -7.00 -6.31 27.91
N GLU A 207 -7.93 -5.52 28.42
CA GLU A 207 -9.38 -5.69 28.25
C GLU A 207 -9.80 -5.55 26.79
N LEU A 208 -9.18 -4.62 26.05
CA LEU A 208 -9.41 -4.45 24.61
C LEU A 208 -8.87 -5.63 23.82
N ARG A 209 -7.62 -6.04 24.11
CA ARG A 209 -7.00 -7.19 23.44
C ARG A 209 -7.80 -8.48 23.65
N MET A 210 -8.39 -8.68 24.83
CA MET A 210 -9.28 -9.83 25.09
C MET A 210 -10.51 -9.81 24.19
N LYS A 211 -11.16 -8.66 24.01
CA LYS A 211 -12.34 -8.52 23.12
C LYS A 211 -11.98 -8.78 21.66
N TRP A 212 -10.88 -8.21 21.17
CA TRP A 212 -10.44 -8.41 19.78
C TRP A 212 -10.10 -9.87 19.46
N VAL A 213 -9.45 -10.57 20.38
CA VAL A 213 -9.17 -12.00 20.23
C VAL A 213 -10.47 -12.81 20.15
N GLU A 214 -11.50 -12.45 20.93
CA GLU A 214 -12.81 -13.11 20.85
C GLU A 214 -13.53 -12.83 19.52
N ASP A 215 -13.44 -11.60 19.03
CA ASP A 215 -13.94 -11.25 17.69
C ASP A 215 -13.22 -12.05 16.59
N HIS A 216 -11.89 -12.22 16.69
CA HIS A 216 -11.12 -13.04 15.74
C HIS A 216 -11.51 -14.51 15.78
N ARG A 217 -11.82 -15.06 16.96
CA ARG A 217 -12.36 -16.42 17.08
C ARG A 217 -13.69 -16.54 16.35
N SER A 218 -14.57 -15.54 16.48
CA SER A 218 -15.86 -15.52 15.77
C SER A 218 -15.68 -15.51 14.25
N ILE A 219 -14.76 -14.67 13.74
CA ILE A 219 -14.38 -14.64 12.32
C ILE A 219 -13.84 -16.00 11.87
N PHE A 220 -12.90 -16.58 12.62
CA PHE A 220 -12.32 -17.88 12.32
C PHE A 220 -13.37 -18.99 12.24
N LEU A 221 -14.33 -19.03 13.16
CA LEU A 221 -15.39 -20.04 13.16
C LEU A 221 -16.29 -19.91 11.92
N ALA A 222 -16.60 -18.68 11.50
CA ALA A 222 -17.37 -18.45 10.27
C ALA A 222 -16.60 -18.87 9.01
N LEU A 223 -15.31 -18.52 8.92
CA LEU A 223 -14.41 -18.96 7.85
C LEU A 223 -14.27 -20.50 7.82
N GLN A 224 -14.17 -21.15 8.98
CA GLN A 224 -14.08 -22.60 9.09
C GLN A 224 -15.35 -23.30 8.57
N LYS A 225 -16.52 -22.71 8.84
CA LYS A 225 -17.80 -23.18 8.30
C LYS A 225 -17.99 -22.85 6.82
N ARG A 226 -17.09 -22.04 6.23
CA ARG A 226 -17.21 -21.47 4.87
C ARG A 226 -18.50 -20.70 4.66
N ASP A 227 -19.00 -20.08 5.72
CA ASP A 227 -20.23 -19.29 5.69
C ASP A 227 -19.86 -17.83 5.37
N ALA A 228 -20.02 -17.45 4.11
CA ALA A 228 -19.66 -16.13 3.63
C ALA A 228 -20.40 -15.00 4.35
N GLU A 229 -21.67 -15.21 4.71
CA GLU A 229 -22.47 -14.17 5.33
C GLU A 229 -22.15 -14.04 6.82
N GLN A 230 -22.02 -15.16 7.54
CA GLN A 230 -21.54 -15.11 8.92
C GLN A 230 -20.12 -14.52 9.01
N ALA A 231 -19.24 -14.80 8.03
CA ALA A 231 -17.88 -14.30 8.04
C ALA A 231 -17.83 -12.78 7.79
N ARG A 232 -18.67 -12.28 6.87
CA ARG A 232 -18.88 -10.85 6.65
C ARG A 232 -19.41 -10.17 7.91
N GLN A 233 -20.45 -10.72 8.52
CA GLN A 233 -21.06 -10.15 9.72
C GLN A 233 -20.10 -10.16 10.92
N ALA A 234 -19.33 -11.24 11.12
CA ALA A 234 -18.35 -11.31 12.20
C ALA A 234 -17.25 -10.26 12.04
N SER A 235 -16.74 -10.07 10.81
CA SER A 235 -15.73 -9.04 10.52
C SER A 235 -16.30 -7.62 10.65
N TRP A 236 -17.55 -7.40 10.23
CA TRP A 236 -18.24 -6.13 10.45
C TRP A 236 -18.34 -5.80 11.94
N THR A 237 -18.79 -6.76 12.75
CA THR A 237 -18.94 -6.62 14.20
C THR A 237 -17.60 -6.36 14.88
N HIS A 238 -16.52 -7.03 14.46
CA HIS A 238 -15.18 -6.79 14.99
C HIS A 238 -14.73 -5.32 14.84
N LEU A 239 -14.95 -4.74 13.66
CA LEU A 239 -14.59 -3.35 13.37
C LEU A 239 -15.55 -2.37 14.06
N GLU A 240 -16.83 -2.74 14.19
CA GLU A 240 -17.81 -1.97 14.97
C GLU A 240 -17.44 -1.91 16.45
N ASN A 241 -17.05 -3.04 17.04
CA ASN A 241 -16.60 -3.13 18.42
C ASN A 241 -15.36 -2.24 18.63
N SER A 242 -14.40 -2.31 17.72
CA SER A 242 -13.19 -1.46 17.76
C SER A 242 -13.53 0.02 17.71
N LYS A 243 -14.47 0.41 16.84
CA LYS A 243 -14.99 1.79 16.75
C LYS A 243 -15.66 2.23 18.05
N ASN A 244 -16.52 1.39 18.62
CA ASN A 244 -17.23 1.69 19.87
C ASN A 244 -16.29 1.81 21.08
N GLU A 245 -15.21 1.05 21.12
CA GLU A 245 -14.19 1.21 22.16
C GLU A 245 -13.40 2.52 21.98
N LEU A 246 -13.13 2.95 20.74
CA LEU A 246 -12.59 4.29 20.49
C LEU A 246 -13.55 5.39 20.95
N VAL A 247 -14.86 5.31 20.65
CA VAL A 247 -15.84 6.30 21.15
C VAL A 247 -15.75 6.45 22.66
N LYS A 248 -15.67 5.34 23.41
CA LYS A 248 -15.54 5.37 24.88
C LYS A 248 -14.26 6.04 25.35
N ILE A 249 -13.15 5.82 24.65
CA ILE A 249 -11.86 6.45 24.96
C ILE A 249 -11.96 7.96 24.78
N PHE A 250 -12.56 8.41 23.67
CA PHE A 250 -12.73 9.82 23.36
C PHE A 250 -13.61 10.55 24.36
N GLN A 251 -14.72 9.93 24.79
CA GLN A 251 -15.60 10.47 25.83
C GLN A 251 -14.93 10.62 27.20
N GLN A 252 -13.74 10.04 27.39
CA GLN A 252 -12.98 10.07 28.65
C GLN A 252 -11.74 10.96 28.57
N ASP A 253 -11.39 11.49 27.39
CA ASP A 253 -10.16 12.24 27.15
C ASP A 253 -10.43 13.44 26.23
N ASP A 254 -10.80 14.56 26.86
CA ASP A 254 -11.11 15.84 26.19
C ASP A 254 -9.95 16.38 25.32
N SER A 255 -8.72 15.85 25.49
CA SER A 255 -7.59 16.19 24.60
C SER A 255 -7.73 15.64 23.18
N LEU A 256 -8.78 14.85 22.90
CA LEU A 256 -9.11 14.27 21.61
C LEU A 256 -10.34 14.93 20.94
N GLU A 257 -10.82 16.07 21.44
CA GLU A 257 -12.01 16.76 20.91
C GLU A 257 -11.88 17.20 19.43
N ASP A 258 -10.68 17.35 18.86
CA ASP A 258 -10.45 17.78 17.46
C ASP A 258 -9.78 16.68 16.61
N PHE A 259 -9.96 15.41 16.99
CA PHE A 259 -9.19 14.32 16.37
C PHE A 259 -9.77 13.80 15.06
N ASP A 260 -11.06 14.00 14.82
CA ASP A 260 -11.79 13.43 13.68
C ASP A 260 -13.11 14.19 13.45
N ASP A 261 -13.25 14.86 12.31
CA ASP A 261 -14.45 15.62 11.93
C ASP A 261 -15.70 14.71 11.82
N PHE A 262 -15.52 13.43 11.50
CA PHE A 262 -16.61 12.47 11.40
C PHE A 262 -17.08 11.93 12.75
N PHE A 263 -16.37 12.23 13.84
CA PHE A 263 -16.80 11.88 15.19
C PHE A 263 -18.08 12.63 15.61
N PHE A 264 -18.27 13.87 15.14
CA PHE A 264 -19.41 14.73 15.50
C PHE A 264 -20.50 14.81 14.43
N ALA A 265 -20.40 14.04 13.34
CA ALA A 265 -21.35 14.11 12.23
C ALA A 265 -22.71 13.41 12.50
N THR A 266 -23.07 13.16 13.76
CA THR A 266 -24.36 12.57 14.19
C THR A 266 -25.33 13.61 14.69
#